data_AF-A0A529N746-F1
#
_entry.id   AF-A0A529N746-F1
#
_cell.length_a   1.000
_cell.length_b   1.000
_cell.length_c   1.000
_cell.angle_alpha   90.00
_cell.angle_beta   90.00
_cell.angle_gamma   90.00
#
_symmetry.space_group_name_H-M   'P 1'
#
loop_
_entity.id
_entity.type
_entity.pdbx_description
1 polymer ?
#
loop_
_entity_poly.entity_id
_entity_poly.type
_entity_poly.pdbx_seq_one_letter_code
_entity_poly.pdbx_strand_id
1 'polypeptide(L)' 'AFTLLSFRFAPALLVLLPLTLYFQKLGLANTYIGLIWVYQLICLPLILWIVRGYFEDIPADIEYAYRIAGHSWFATFRK' A
#
# COMPACT_ATOMS: atom_id res chain seq x y z
N ALA A 1 -6.77 0.83 -10.00
CA ALA A 1 -7.30 0.25 -8.75
C ALA A 1 -7.52 -1.26 -8.88
N PHE A 2 -8.22 -1.73 -9.91
CA PHE A 2 -8.50 -3.16 -10.12
C PHE A 2 -7.25 -4.05 -10.12
N THR A 3 -6.17 -3.62 -10.80
CA THR A 3 -4.89 -4.36 -10.87
C THR A 3 -4.20 -4.58 -9.52
N LEU A 4 -4.38 -3.68 -8.55
CA LEU A 4 -3.85 -3.85 -7.18
C LEU A 4 -4.61 -4.94 -6.43
N LEU A 5 -5.93 -4.98 -6.58
CA LEU A 5 -6.79 -6.02 -5.99
C LEU A 5 -6.61 -7.37 -6.69
N SER A 6 -6.26 -7.40 -7.98
CA SER A 6 -5.99 -8.63 -8.75
C SER A 6 -4.98 -9.56 -8.06
N PHE A 7 -3.97 -9.01 -7.39
CA PHE A 7 -2.99 -9.79 -6.63
C PHE A 7 -3.57 -10.57 -5.44
N ARG A 8 -4.72 -10.14 -4.89
CA ARG A 8 -5.42 -10.89 -3.82
C ARG A 8 -6.24 -12.07 -4.33
N PHE A 9 -6.58 -12.09 -5.61
CA PHE A 9 -7.30 -13.21 -6.22
C PHE A 9 -6.35 -14.33 -6.66
N ALA A 10 -5.04 -14.07 -6.71
CA ALA A 10 -4.03 -15.09 -6.93
C ALA A 10 -3.96 -16.03 -5.72
N PRO A 11 -3.89 -17.36 -5.92
CA PRO A 11 -3.71 -18.30 -4.82
C PRO A 11 -2.45 -17.96 -4.02
N ALA A 12 -2.56 -17.89 -2.69
CA ALA A 12 -1.43 -17.53 -1.82
C ALA A 12 -0.19 -18.42 -2.06
N LEU A 13 -0.41 -19.70 -2.34
CA LEU A 13 0.65 -20.67 -2.63
C LEU A 13 1.46 -20.32 -3.88
N LEU A 14 0.81 -19.79 -4.93
CA LEU A 14 1.46 -19.40 -6.19
C LEU A 14 2.43 -18.24 -6.00
N VAL A 15 2.14 -17.36 -5.04
CA VAL A 15 2.97 -16.21 -4.70
C VAL A 15 4.09 -16.60 -3.73
N LEU A 16 3.81 -17.49 -2.77
CA LEU A 16 4.77 -17.95 -1.75
C LEU A 16 5.99 -18.67 -2.33
N LEU A 17 5.79 -19.56 -3.31
CA LEU A 17 6.85 -20.41 -3.87
C LEU A 17 7.99 -19.62 -4.55
N PRO A 18 7.74 -18.64 -5.43
CA PRO A 18 8.82 -17.80 -5.94
C PRO A 18 9.39 -16.88 -4.86
N LEU A 19 8.56 -16.36 -3.93
CA LEU A 19 9.02 -15.50 -2.83
C LEU A 19 10.03 -16.20 -1.93
N THR A 20 9.81 -17.48 -1.60
CA THR A 20 10.73 -18.25 -0.76
C THR A 20 12.11 -18.40 -1.41
N LEU A 21 12.17 -18.58 -2.74
CA LEU A 21 13.44 -18.62 -3.48
C LEU A 21 14.21 -17.29 -3.38
N TYR A 22 13.52 -16.15 -3.50
CA TYR A 22 14.14 -14.84 -3.33
C TYR A 22 14.57 -14.59 -1.88
N PHE A 23 13.73 -14.96 -0.91
CA PHE A 23 14.01 -14.71 0.51
C PHE A 23 15.13 -15.61 1.01
N GLN A 24 15.29 -16.82 0.47
CA GLN A 24 16.46 -17.67 0.72
C GLN A 24 17.74 -17.01 0.21
N LYS A 25 17.74 -16.49 -1.04
CA LYS A 25 18.90 -15.78 -1.61
C LYS A 25 19.28 -14.53 -0.81
N LEU A 26 18.31 -13.85 -0.23
CA LEU A 26 18.51 -12.65 0.60
C LEU A 26 18.84 -12.97 2.06
N GLY A 27 18.86 -14.23 2.48
CA GLY A 27 19.04 -14.63 3.88
C GLY A 27 17.87 -14.25 4.80
N LEU A 28 16.72 -13.90 4.24
CA LEU A 28 15.49 -13.56 4.96
C LEU A 28 14.59 -14.77 5.21
N ALA A 29 14.93 -15.93 4.64
CA ALA A 29 14.21 -17.17 4.89
C ALA A 29 14.22 -17.50 6.39
N ASN A 30 13.06 -17.91 6.91
CA ASN A 30 12.89 -18.30 8.31
C ASN A 30 13.19 -17.19 9.34
N THR A 31 13.12 -15.92 8.93
CA THR A 31 13.27 -14.76 9.84
C THR A 31 11.92 -14.06 10.06
N TYR A 32 11.78 -13.39 11.22
CA TYR A 32 10.61 -12.54 11.48
C TYR A 32 10.50 -11.39 10.45
N ILE A 33 11.63 -10.83 10.02
CA ILE A 33 11.66 -9.77 9.01
C ILE A 33 11.09 -10.29 7.68
N GLY A 34 11.51 -11.49 7.26
CA GLY A 34 10.94 -12.14 6.07
C GLY A 34 9.44 -12.36 6.22
N LEU A 35 8.99 -12.82 7.37
CA LEU A 35 7.56 -13.02 7.62
C LEU A 35 6.76 -11.70 7.55
N ILE A 36 7.27 -10.62 8.15
CA ILE A 36 6.66 -9.28 8.09
C ILE A 36 6.49 -8.85 6.62
N TRP A 37 7.53 -8.98 5.79
CA TRP A 37 7.45 -8.61 4.38
C TRP A 37 6.42 -9.42 3.60
N VAL A 38 6.32 -10.74 3.84
CA VAL A 38 5.29 -11.58 3.21
C VAL A 38 3.89 -11.10 3.59
N TYR A 39 3.65 -10.81 4.87
CA TYR A 39 2.37 -10.25 5.30
C TYR A 39 2.07 -8.90 4.66
N GLN A 40 3.07 -8.01 4.56
CA GLN A 40 2.90 -6.71 3.90
C GLN A 40 2.54 -6.86 2.42
N LEU A 41 3.21 -7.73 1.67
CA LEU A 41 2.90 -7.95 0.24
C LEU A 41 1.46 -8.42 0.02
N ILE A 42 0.91 -9.19 0.95
CA ILE A 42 -0.47 -9.67 0.88
C ILE A 42 -1.46 -8.58 1.32
N CYS A 43 -1.18 -7.88 2.43
CA CYS A 43 -2.11 -6.95 3.06
C CYS A 43 -2.11 -5.55 2.45
N LEU A 44 -0.97 -5.05 1.99
CA LEU A 44 -0.82 -3.68 1.48
C LEU A 44 -1.76 -3.34 0.32
N PRO A 45 -2.00 -4.20 -0.69
CA PRO A 45 -2.87 -3.83 -1.81
C PRO A 45 -4.31 -3.49 -1.37
N LEU A 46 -4.82 -4.19 -0.35
CA LEU A 46 -6.14 -3.91 0.21
C LEU A 46 -6.14 -2.59 1.00
N ILE A 47 -5.15 -2.39 1.86
CA ILE A 47 -5.02 -1.16 2.65
C ILE A 47 -4.91 0.06 1.72
N LEU A 48 -4.05 -0.02 0.69
CA LEU A 48 -3.88 1.03 -0.30
C LEU A 48 -5.16 1.29 -1.09
N TRP A 49 -5.92 0.25 -1.42
CA TRP A 49 -7.20 0.42 -2.10
C TRP A 49 -8.22 1.15 -1.23
N ILE A 50 -8.35 0.78 0.05
CA ILE A 50 -9.26 1.43 1.00
C ILE A 50 -8.85 2.89 1.23
N VAL A 51 -7.58 3.12 1.54
CA VAL A 51 -7.05 4.47 1.82
C VAL A 51 -7.22 5.36 0.60
N ARG A 52 -6.95 4.84 -0.61
CA ARG A 52 -7.19 5.58 -1.85
C ARG A 52 -8.66 5.96 -2.01
N GLY A 53 -9.58 5.03 -1.79
CA GLY A 53 -11.02 5.34 -1.86
C GLY A 53 -11.40 6.46 -0.92
N TYR A 54 -10.88 6.42 0.31
CA TYR A 54 -11.09 7.49 1.29
C TYR A 54 -10.57 8.86 0.81
N PHE A 55 -9.38 8.93 0.22
CA PHE A 55 -8.84 10.18 -0.33
C PHE A 55 -9.59 10.66 -1.59
N GLU A 56 -10.10 9.76 -2.42
CA GLU A 56 -10.91 10.10 -3.60
C GLU A 56 -12.27 10.70 -3.20
N ASP A 57 -12.81 10.35 -2.03
CA ASP A 57 -14.06 10.91 -1.49
C ASP A 57 -13.90 12.34 -0.92
N ILE A 58 -12.67 12.80 -0.67
CA ILE A 58 -12.43 14.14 -0.12
C ILE A 58 -12.62 15.20 -1.22
N PRO A 59 -13.47 16.22 -1.02
CA PRO A 59 -13.66 17.29 -2.00
C PRO A 59 -12.38 18.08 -2.26
N ALA A 60 -12.01 18.22 -3.55
CA ALA A 60 -10.84 19.00 -3.95
C ALA A 60 -10.93 20.48 -3.54
N ASP A 61 -12.14 21.02 -3.42
CA ASP A 61 -12.39 22.42 -3.02
C ASP A 61 -11.80 22.77 -1.65
N ILE A 62 -11.72 21.79 -0.73
CA ILE A 62 -11.11 21.98 0.58
C ILE A 62 -9.61 22.23 0.41
N GLU A 63 -8.94 21.45 -0.43
CA GLU A 63 -7.52 21.64 -0.74
C GLU A 63 -7.29 23.01 -1.40
N TYR A 64 -8.15 23.40 -2.34
CA TYR A 64 -8.07 24.71 -3.01
C TYR A 64 -8.25 25.87 -2.02
N ALA A 65 -9.21 25.80 -1.09
CA ALA A 65 -9.43 26.83 -0.08
C ALA A 65 -8.19 27.04 0.80
N TYR A 66 -7.55 25.96 1.28
CA TYR A 66 -6.33 26.06 2.07
C TYR A 66 -5.14 26.61 1.28
N ARG A 67 -5.03 26.26 -0.01
CA ARG A 67 -3.97 26.80 -0.89
C ARG A 67 -4.17 28.29 -1.19
N ILE A 68 -5.41 28.74 -1.39
CA ILE A 68 -5.74 30.17 -1.54
C ILE A 68 -5.44 30.94 -0.25
N ALA A 69 -5.63 30.32 0.92
CA ALA A 69 -5.26 30.89 2.22
C ALA A 69 -3.73 30.97 2.45
N GLY A 70 -2.90 30.61 1.47
CA GLY A 70 -1.44 30.73 1.52
C GLY A 70 -0.73 29.53 2.14
N HIS A 71 -1.42 28.41 2.39
CA HIS A 71 -0.78 27.19 2.90
C HIS A 71 -0.07 26.40 1.79
N SER A 72 1.09 25.83 2.13
CA SER A 72 1.80 24.89 1.26
C SER A 72 1.07 23.55 1.19
N TRP A 73 1.28 22.78 0.11
CA TRP A 73 0.63 21.49 -0.09
C TRP A 73 0.83 20.52 1.10
N PHE A 74 2.04 20.46 1.67
CA PHE A 74 2.31 19.61 2.83
C PHE A 74 1.58 20.07 4.09
N ALA A 75 1.41 21.39 4.27
CA ALA A 75 0.62 21.92 5.38
C ALA A 75 -0.87 21.61 5.20
N THR A 76 -1.39 21.67 3.98
CA THR A 76 -2.77 21.27 3.63
C THR A 76 -3.01 19.77 3.83
N PHE A 77 -2.03 18.92 3.52
CA PHE A 77 -2.17 17.47 3.70
C PHE A 77 -2.17 17.03 5.18
N ARG A 78 -1.45 17.76 6.04
CA ARG A 78 -1.26 17.38 7.45
C ARG A 78 -2.35 17.93 8.40
N LYS A 79 -3.00 19.03 8.04
CA LYS A 79 -4.04 19.68 8.84
C LYS A 79 -5.42 19.26 8.39
#